data_AF-A0A959AHH3-F1
#
_entry.id   AF-A0A959AHH3-F1
#
_cell.length_a   1.000
_cell.length_b   1.000
_cell.length_c   1.000
_cell.angle_alpha   90.00
_cell.angle_beta   90.00
_cell.angle_gamma   90.00
#
_symmetry.space_group_name_H-M   'P 1'
#
loop_
_entity.id
_entity.type
_entity.pdbx_description
1 polymer ?
#
loop_
_entity_poly.entity_id
_entity_poly.type
_entity_poly.pdbx_seq_one_letter_code
_entity_poly.pdbx_strand_id
1 'polypeptide(L)'
;VRLPLAWSAGIGIALIAGHNLLDGVTPESWGSLGWLWKFLHIGFAWVPFNEQQSFGFLVVYPLIPWVGVMAAGYATGPVMRWEAARRQTWLLRAGLALILLFIALRASNWYGDPVDWAPQSRGPVYSLLSFLNVAKYPPSLLFLCMTLGPGFLLLVLFERWKSPLTDFFQVYGRVPFF
;
A
#
# COMPACT_ATOMS: atom_id res chain seq x y z
N VAL A 1 10.55 -13.97 21.08
CA VAL A 1 10.88 -12.53 21.15
C VAL A 1 9.88 -11.78 20.27
N ARG A 2 9.17 -10.75 20.77
CA ARG A 2 8.26 -9.90 19.97
C ARG A 2 8.88 -8.51 19.89
N LEU A 3 8.97 -7.93 18.69
CA LEU A 3 9.39 -6.54 18.53
C LEU A 3 8.36 -5.62 19.21
N PRO A 4 8.77 -4.53 19.87
CA PRO A 4 7.80 -3.61 20.45
C PRO A 4 7.01 -2.92 19.34
N LEU A 5 5.72 -2.65 19.60
CA LEU A 5 4.78 -2.16 18.59
C LEU A 5 5.24 -0.89 17.87
N ALA A 6 5.87 0.03 18.60
CA ALA A 6 6.41 1.27 18.06
C ALA A 6 7.51 1.02 17.02
N TRP A 7 8.34 0.02 17.22
CA TRP A 7 9.38 -0.37 16.25
C TRP A 7 8.76 -0.98 15.00
N SER A 8 7.76 -1.86 15.16
CA SER A 8 7.03 -2.42 14.00
C SER A 8 6.35 -1.32 13.19
N ALA A 9 5.73 -0.34 13.85
CA ALA A 9 5.13 0.82 13.18
C ALA A 9 6.20 1.66 12.45
N GLY A 10 7.28 2.02 13.14
CA GLY A 10 8.35 2.86 12.59
C GLY A 10 9.03 2.20 11.40
N ILE A 11 9.40 0.92 11.51
CA ILE A 11 9.99 0.15 10.40
C ILE A 11 8.99 0.03 9.25
N GLY A 12 7.71 -0.29 9.53
CA GLY A 12 6.69 -0.41 8.50
C GLY A 12 6.51 0.88 7.70
N ILE A 13 6.39 2.01 8.40
CA ILE A 13 6.27 3.34 7.79
C ILE A 13 7.53 3.70 7.01
N ALA A 14 8.72 3.43 7.56
CA ALA A 14 9.99 3.72 6.87
C ALA A 14 10.13 2.91 5.58
N LEU A 15 9.78 1.62 5.59
CA LEU A 15 9.82 0.78 4.40
C LEU A 15 8.82 1.25 3.34
N ILE A 16 7.60 1.61 3.73
CA ILE A 16 6.58 2.13 2.80
C ILE A 16 7.00 3.49 2.24
N ALA A 17 7.30 4.45 3.11
CA ALA A 17 7.57 5.83 2.74
C ALA A 17 8.92 5.98 2.03
N GLY A 18 9.89 5.11 2.31
CA GLY A 18 11.20 5.10 1.67
C GLY A 18 11.29 4.21 0.43
N HIS A 19 10.29 3.37 0.15
CA HIS A 19 10.33 2.44 -0.99
C HIS A 19 10.60 3.17 -2.31
N ASN A 20 9.79 4.19 -2.65
CA ASN A 20 9.94 4.88 -3.93
C ASN A 20 11.24 5.69 -4.07
N LEU A 21 11.99 5.96 -2.98
CA LEU A 21 13.33 6.54 -3.07
C LEU A 21 14.33 5.61 -3.78
N LEU A 22 14.05 4.30 -3.78
CA LEU A 22 14.92 3.28 -4.35
C LEU A 22 14.55 2.92 -5.80
N ASP A 23 13.57 3.59 -6.40
CA ASP A 23 13.11 3.31 -7.76
C ASP A 23 14.19 3.57 -8.84
N GLY A 24 15.17 4.42 -8.54
CA GLY A 24 16.34 4.66 -9.40
C GLY A 24 17.42 3.56 -9.34
N VAL A 25 17.32 2.61 -8.40
CA VAL A 25 18.30 1.52 -8.25
C VAL A 25 17.92 0.37 -9.16
N THR A 26 18.76 0.07 -10.15
CA THR A 26 18.51 -1.01 -11.11
C THR A 26 19.16 -2.33 -10.67
N PRO A 27 18.63 -3.51 -11.05
CA PRO A 27 19.24 -4.80 -10.75
C PRO A 27 20.69 -4.93 -11.20
N GLU A 28 21.08 -4.26 -12.29
CA GLU A 28 22.44 -4.30 -12.85
C GLU A 28 23.46 -3.67 -11.89
N SER A 29 23.05 -2.67 -11.11
CA SER A 29 23.91 -2.05 -10.10
C SER A 29 24.29 -3.00 -8.96
N TRP A 30 23.60 -4.14 -8.82
CA TRP A 30 23.88 -5.19 -7.85
C TRP A 30 24.70 -6.36 -8.43
N GLY A 31 25.10 -6.29 -9.71
CA GLY A 31 25.89 -7.32 -10.38
C GLY A 31 25.25 -8.71 -10.28
N SER A 32 26.00 -9.70 -9.78
CA SER A 32 25.51 -11.08 -9.61
C SER A 32 24.35 -11.21 -8.60
N LEU A 33 24.11 -10.18 -7.77
CA LEU A 33 23.01 -10.14 -6.81
C LEU A 33 21.77 -9.39 -7.34
N GLY A 34 21.75 -9.01 -8.62
CA GLY A 34 20.59 -8.33 -9.22
C GLY A 34 19.27 -9.10 -9.10
N TRP A 35 19.33 -10.44 -9.06
CA TRP A 35 18.16 -11.28 -8.79
C TRP A 35 17.55 -11.00 -7.41
N LEU A 36 18.38 -10.75 -6.39
CA LEU A 36 17.90 -10.44 -5.04
C LEU A 36 17.18 -9.09 -5.03
N TRP A 37 17.72 -8.09 -5.72
CA TRP A 37 17.05 -6.79 -5.86
C TRP A 37 15.69 -6.90 -6.56
N LYS A 38 15.59 -7.76 -7.58
CA LYS A 38 14.30 -8.09 -8.22
C LYS A 38 13.30 -8.68 -7.22
N PHE A 39 13.73 -9.56 -6.32
CA PHE A 39 12.88 -10.10 -5.26
C PHE A 39 12.49 -9.08 -4.19
N LEU A 40 13.38 -8.14 -3.86
CA LEU A 40 13.16 -7.19 -2.78
C LEU A 40 12.34 -5.98 -3.20
N HIS A 41 12.54 -5.46 -4.42
CA HIS A 41 12.05 -4.14 -4.83
C HIS A 41 11.24 -4.15 -6.13
N ILE A 42 11.65 -4.92 -7.14
CA ILE A 42 11.07 -4.83 -8.49
C ILE A 42 9.81 -5.69 -8.62
N GLY A 43 8.70 -5.09 -9.04
CA GLY A 43 7.46 -5.80 -9.39
C GLY A 43 7.51 -6.39 -10.79
N PHE A 44 6.82 -7.52 -11.00
CA PHE A 44 6.73 -8.25 -12.28
C PHE A 44 8.10 -8.60 -12.91
N ALA A 45 9.09 -8.91 -12.08
CA ALA A 45 10.45 -9.19 -12.55
C ALA A 45 10.65 -10.68 -12.89
N TRP A 46 11.18 -10.97 -14.08
CA TRP A 46 11.64 -12.31 -14.44
C TRP A 46 13.06 -12.58 -13.90
N VAL A 47 13.22 -13.71 -13.20
CA VAL A 47 14.48 -14.21 -12.67
C VAL A 47 14.77 -15.58 -13.31
N PRO A 48 15.57 -15.62 -14.39
CA PRO A 48 15.88 -16.86 -15.08
C PRO A 48 16.91 -17.72 -14.31
N PHE A 49 16.81 -19.04 -14.46
CA PHE A 49 17.79 -20.01 -13.94
C PHE A 49 18.75 -20.54 -15.01
N ASN A 50 18.49 -20.21 -16.26
CA ASN A 50 19.31 -20.58 -17.40
C ASN A 50 19.58 -19.36 -18.29
N GLU A 51 20.63 -19.44 -19.10
CA GLU A 51 21.03 -18.35 -19.99
C GLU A 51 19.98 -18.09 -21.09
N GLN A 52 19.24 -19.12 -21.50
CA GLN A 52 18.17 -19.02 -22.49
C GLN A 52 16.90 -18.33 -21.95
N GLN A 53 16.87 -18.00 -20.65
CA GLN A 53 15.75 -17.40 -19.94
C GLN A 53 14.41 -18.14 -20.05
N SER A 54 14.43 -19.41 -20.46
CA SER A 54 13.23 -20.22 -20.71
C SER A 54 12.62 -20.81 -19.44
N PHE A 55 13.36 -20.80 -18.33
CA PHE A 55 12.92 -21.33 -17.05
C PHE A 55 13.41 -20.43 -15.91
N GLY A 56 12.52 -20.16 -14.95
CA GLY A 56 12.79 -19.21 -13.87
C GLY A 56 11.56 -18.88 -13.04
N PHE A 57 11.69 -17.88 -12.17
CA PHE A 57 10.59 -17.34 -11.39
C PHE A 57 10.11 -15.98 -11.91
N LEU A 58 8.80 -15.77 -11.84
CA LEU A 58 8.20 -14.45 -11.96
C LEU A 58 7.94 -13.88 -10.57
N VAL A 59 8.66 -12.82 -10.22
CA VAL A 59 8.45 -12.08 -8.98
C VAL A 59 7.32 -11.07 -9.21
N VAL A 60 6.14 -11.37 -8.68
CA VAL A 60 4.98 -10.45 -8.75
C VAL A 60 4.91 -9.52 -7.54
N TYR A 61 5.34 -10.02 -6.37
CA TYR A 61 5.20 -9.34 -5.08
C TYR A 61 6.57 -9.09 -4.43
N PRO A 62 7.20 -7.94 -4.67
CA PRO A 62 8.50 -7.62 -4.08
C PRO A 62 8.39 -7.40 -2.57
N LEU A 63 9.35 -7.95 -1.82
CA LEU A 63 9.19 -8.14 -0.37
C LEU A 63 9.17 -6.84 0.45
N ILE A 64 10.02 -5.87 0.13
CA ILE A 64 10.20 -4.64 0.94
C ILE A 64 8.86 -3.93 1.21
N PRO A 65 8.09 -3.54 0.17
CA PRO A 65 6.87 -2.78 0.41
C PRO A 65 5.80 -3.61 1.14
N TRP A 66 5.66 -4.91 0.83
CA TRP A 66 4.67 -5.77 1.47
C TRP A 66 4.99 -6.06 2.93
N VAL A 67 6.26 -6.25 3.29
CA VAL A 67 6.70 -6.34 4.69
C VAL A 67 6.37 -5.05 5.44
N GLY A 68 6.59 -3.89 4.80
CA GLY A 68 6.20 -2.60 5.35
C GLY A 68 4.71 -2.51 5.67
N VAL A 69 3.86 -2.89 4.70
CA VAL A 69 2.40 -2.92 4.85
C VAL A 69 1.95 -3.88 5.94
N MET A 70 2.52 -5.09 6.00
CA MET A 70 2.19 -6.06 7.06
C MET A 70 2.58 -5.54 8.44
N ALA A 71 3.75 -4.90 8.58
CA ALA A 71 4.19 -4.31 9.84
C ALA A 71 3.29 -3.14 10.30
N ALA A 72 2.90 -2.27 9.37
CA ALA A 72 1.95 -1.17 9.65
C ALA A 72 0.55 -1.69 10.01
N GLY A 73 0.07 -2.72 9.31
CA GLY A 73 -1.19 -3.40 9.61
C GLY A 73 -1.17 -4.06 11.00
N TYR A 74 -0.09 -4.78 11.33
CA TYR A 74 0.12 -5.34 12.67
C TYR A 74 0.09 -4.26 13.75
N ALA A 75 0.74 -3.12 13.50
CA ALA A 75 0.75 -2.00 14.44
C ALA A 75 -0.62 -1.34 14.64
N THR A 76 -1.48 -1.43 13.63
CA THR A 76 -2.87 -0.93 13.67
C THR A 76 -3.80 -1.90 14.43
N GLY A 77 -3.47 -3.18 14.53
CA GLY A 77 -4.29 -4.21 15.19
C GLY A 77 -4.75 -3.84 16.62
N PRO A 78 -3.87 -3.34 17.52
CA PRO A 78 -4.26 -2.88 18.85
C PRO A 78 -5.25 -1.72 18.86
N VAL A 79 -5.25 -0.84 17.84
CA VAL A 79 -6.22 0.27 17.72
C VAL A 79 -7.64 -0.27 17.59
N MET A 80 -7.81 -1.42 16.92
CA MET A 80 -9.11 -2.05 16.76
C MET A 80 -9.73 -2.51 18.08
N ARG A 81 -8.92 -2.66 19.14
CA ARG A 81 -9.37 -3.04 20.49
C ARG A 81 -9.69 -1.85 21.40
N TRP A 82 -9.49 -0.62 20.96
CA TRP A 82 -9.85 0.55 21.75
C TRP A 82 -11.37 0.71 21.88
N GLU A 83 -11.79 1.56 22.81
CA GLU A 83 -13.19 2.00 22.88
C GLU A 83 -13.62 2.63 21.55
N ALA A 84 -14.88 2.39 21.19
CA ALA A 84 -15.42 2.75 19.87
C ALA A 84 -15.19 4.22 19.51
N ALA A 85 -15.51 5.15 20.41
CA ALA A 85 -15.33 6.57 20.16
C ALA A 85 -13.86 6.92 19.85
N ARG A 86 -12.92 6.42 20.67
CA ARG A 86 -11.48 6.67 20.49
C ARG A 86 -10.96 6.04 19.19
N ARG A 87 -11.33 4.79 18.91
CA ARG A 87 -10.97 4.08 17.66
C ARG A 87 -11.46 4.84 16.44
N GLN A 88 -12.74 5.24 16.43
CA GLN A 88 -13.34 5.96 15.31
C GLN A 88 -12.66 7.31 15.07
N THR A 89 -12.39 8.09 16.13
CA THR A 89 -11.65 9.35 15.99
C THR A 89 -10.27 9.13 15.40
N TRP A 90 -9.57 8.08 15.82
CA TRP A 90 -8.26 7.75 15.26
C TRP A 90 -8.35 7.35 13.79
N LEU A 91 -9.27 6.45 13.42
CA LEU A 91 -9.48 6.00 12.03
C LEU A 91 -9.89 7.14 11.11
N LEU A 92 -10.78 8.04 11.56
CA LEU A 92 -11.15 9.24 10.81
C LEU A 92 -9.95 10.13 10.53
N ARG A 93 -9.15 10.44 11.57
CA ARG A 93 -7.97 11.29 11.43
C ARG A 93 -6.91 10.66 10.54
N ALA A 94 -6.62 9.37 10.74
CA ALA A 94 -5.66 8.63 9.91
C ALA A 94 -6.13 8.55 8.46
N GLY A 95 -7.40 8.22 8.23
CA GLY A 95 -7.99 8.12 6.88
C GLY A 95 -7.93 9.45 6.13
N LEU A 96 -8.36 10.54 6.79
CA LEU A 96 -8.29 11.89 6.21
C LEU A 96 -6.84 12.33 5.96
N ALA A 97 -5.91 12.05 6.89
CA ALA A 97 -4.50 12.38 6.71
C ALA A 97 -3.89 11.66 5.50
N LEU A 98 -4.20 10.37 5.30
CA LEU A 98 -3.73 9.61 4.14
C LEU A 98 -4.32 10.13 2.82
N ILE A 99 -5.61 10.48 2.80
CA ILE A 99 -6.25 11.07 1.61
C ILE A 99 -5.62 12.42 1.27
N LEU A 100 -5.42 13.28 2.28
CA LEU A 100 -4.78 14.59 2.08
C LEU A 100 -3.33 14.44 1.60
N LEU A 101 -2.58 13.50 2.18
CA LEU A 101 -1.23 13.18 1.74
C LEU A 101 -1.20 12.71 0.29
N PHE A 102 -2.11 11.80 -0.09
CA PHE A 102 -2.28 11.37 -1.47
C PHE A 102 -2.54 12.55 -2.41
N ILE A 103 -3.53 13.39 -2.10
CA ILE A 103 -3.89 14.53 -2.95
C ILE A 103 -2.71 15.50 -3.08
N ALA A 104 -2.04 15.84 -1.97
CA ALA A 104 -0.93 16.78 -1.96
C ALA A 104 0.26 16.29 -2.80
N LEU A 105 0.71 15.05 -2.55
CA LEU A 105 1.82 14.47 -3.30
C LEU A 105 1.44 14.23 -4.76
N ARG A 106 0.26 13.66 -5.03
CA ARG A 106 -0.18 13.38 -6.40
C ARG A 106 -0.31 14.66 -7.20
N ALA A 107 -0.95 15.70 -6.68
CA ALA A 107 -1.10 16.98 -7.40
C ALA A 107 0.25 17.62 -7.77
N SER A 108 1.28 17.43 -6.94
CA SER A 108 2.62 17.97 -7.19
C SER A 108 3.51 17.12 -8.11
N ASN A 109 3.18 15.85 -8.35
CA ASN A 109 4.06 14.85 -8.99
C ASN A 109 5.44 14.71 -8.33
N TRP A 110 5.63 15.19 -7.10
CA TRP A 110 6.95 15.25 -6.51
C TRP A 110 7.48 13.89 -6.02
N TYR A 111 6.60 13.05 -5.46
CA TYR A 111 7.02 11.80 -4.83
C TYR A 111 5.89 10.77 -4.73
N GLY A 112 6.29 9.49 -4.69
CA GLY A 112 5.43 8.38 -4.28
C GLY A 112 4.78 7.61 -5.42
N ASP A 113 5.11 7.92 -6.68
CA ASP A 113 4.72 7.13 -7.85
C ASP A 113 5.77 7.29 -8.97
N PRO A 114 6.10 6.23 -9.72
CA PRO A 114 7.07 6.33 -10.82
C PRO A 114 6.52 7.03 -12.07
N VAL A 115 5.20 7.25 -12.17
CA VAL A 115 4.56 7.85 -13.35
C VAL A 115 3.75 9.08 -12.95
N ASP A 116 4.16 10.23 -13.46
CA ASP A 116 3.46 11.50 -13.28
C ASP A 116 2.04 11.44 -13.85
N TRP A 117 1.08 12.04 -13.14
CA TRP A 117 -0.22 12.31 -13.76
C TRP A 117 -0.08 13.52 -14.69
N ALA A 118 -0.90 13.53 -15.73
CA ALA A 118 -0.99 14.67 -16.63
C ALA A 118 -2.43 14.89 -17.08
N PRO A 119 -2.86 16.15 -17.29
CA PRO A 119 -4.12 16.44 -17.96
C PRO A 119 -4.20 15.72 -19.32
N GLN A 120 -5.33 15.08 -19.59
CA GLN A 120 -5.53 14.30 -20.81
C GLN A 120 -6.36 15.10 -21.82
N SER A 121 -5.92 15.10 -23.09
CA SER A 121 -6.63 15.78 -24.19
C SER A 121 -8.04 15.24 -24.45
N ARG A 122 -8.32 14.01 -23.99
CA ARG A 122 -9.62 13.36 -24.09
C ARG A 122 -10.67 13.89 -23.09
N GLY A 123 -10.30 14.88 -22.26
CA GLY A 123 -11.22 15.60 -21.38
C GLY A 123 -11.05 15.29 -19.89
N PRO A 124 -11.87 15.91 -19.03
CA PRO A 124 -11.67 15.94 -17.58
C PRO A 124 -11.76 14.57 -16.92
N VAL A 125 -12.60 13.66 -17.45
CA VAL A 125 -12.70 12.28 -16.94
C VAL A 125 -11.38 11.53 -17.11
N TYR A 126 -10.73 11.65 -18.27
CA TYR A 126 -9.43 11.02 -18.50
C TYR A 126 -8.33 11.64 -17.67
N SER A 127 -8.37 12.96 -17.42
CA SER A 127 -7.46 13.62 -16.48
C SER A 127 -7.64 13.09 -15.06
N LEU A 128 -8.88 12.87 -14.61
CA LEU A 128 -9.17 12.26 -13.30
C LEU A 128 -8.67 10.81 -13.25
N LEU A 129 -8.89 10.02 -14.31
CA LEU A 129 -8.36 8.66 -14.38
C LEU A 129 -6.83 8.64 -14.35
N SER A 130 -6.16 9.58 -15.03
CA SER A 130 -4.70 9.75 -14.94
C SER A 130 -4.26 10.10 -13.52
N PHE A 131 -4.98 10.97 -12.83
CA PHE A 131 -4.72 11.32 -11.44
C PHE A 131 -4.81 10.11 -10.50
N LEU A 132 -5.81 9.24 -10.69
CA LEU A 132 -6.03 8.02 -9.91
C LEU A 132 -5.17 6.83 -10.37
N ASN A 133 -4.53 6.91 -11.53
CA ASN A 133 -3.67 5.86 -12.05
C ASN A 133 -2.30 5.91 -11.36
N VAL A 134 -2.14 5.09 -10.32
CA VAL A 134 -0.91 4.96 -9.52
C VAL A 134 -0.47 3.50 -9.46
N ALA A 135 0.84 3.28 -9.28
CA ALA A 135 1.46 1.97 -9.35
C ALA A 135 1.06 1.06 -8.18
N LYS A 136 0.36 -0.03 -8.51
CA LYS A 136 -0.05 -1.07 -7.56
C LYS A 136 1.04 -2.11 -7.28
N TYR A 137 1.94 -2.34 -8.25
CA TYR A 137 2.94 -3.40 -8.19
C TYR A 137 4.30 -2.90 -8.71
N PRO A 138 5.29 -2.71 -7.83
CA PRO A 138 5.17 -2.71 -6.36
C PRO A 138 4.17 -1.65 -5.86
N PRO A 139 3.56 -1.81 -4.67
CA PRO A 139 2.59 -0.84 -4.19
C PRO A 139 3.31 0.46 -3.82
N SER A 140 3.03 1.51 -4.58
CA SER A 140 3.58 2.84 -4.35
C SER A 140 2.99 3.49 -3.10
N LEU A 141 3.69 4.48 -2.54
CA LEU A 141 3.17 5.25 -1.41
C LEU A 141 1.79 5.85 -1.74
N LEU A 142 1.62 6.37 -2.96
CA LEU A 142 0.35 6.95 -3.39
C LEU A 142 -0.75 5.91 -3.51
N PHE A 143 -0.46 4.72 -4.04
CA PHE A 143 -1.41 3.62 -4.08
C PHE A 143 -1.89 3.23 -2.67
N LEU A 144 -0.98 3.13 -1.70
CA LEU A 144 -1.32 2.82 -0.32
C LEU A 144 -2.16 3.92 0.34
N CYS A 145 -1.80 5.20 0.15
CA CYS A 145 -2.58 6.32 0.69
C CYS A 145 -3.99 6.38 0.08
N MET A 146 -4.10 6.24 -1.24
CA MET A 146 -5.36 6.30 -1.98
C MET A 146 -6.32 5.16 -1.61
N THR A 147 -5.80 4.01 -1.16
CA THR A 147 -6.62 2.83 -0.82
C THR A 147 -6.89 2.70 0.69
N LEU A 148 -5.86 2.86 1.53
CA LEU A 148 -6.00 2.76 2.98
C LEU A 148 -6.77 3.94 3.58
N GLY A 149 -6.60 5.14 3.02
CA GLY A 149 -7.30 6.34 3.48
C GLY A 149 -8.82 6.18 3.47
N PRO A 150 -9.43 5.95 2.30
CA PRO A 150 -10.85 5.62 2.20
C PRO A 150 -11.23 4.35 2.97
N GLY A 151 -10.37 3.33 3.00
CA GLY A 151 -10.59 2.12 3.79
C GLY A 151 -10.84 2.41 5.27
N PHE A 152 -10.04 3.27 5.90
CA PHE A 152 -10.25 3.68 7.29
C PHE A 152 -11.55 4.48 7.49
N LEU A 153 -11.92 5.33 6.54
CA LEU A 153 -13.20 6.05 6.61
C LEU A 153 -14.40 5.10 6.47
N LEU A 154 -14.31 4.11 5.58
CA LEU A 154 -15.32 3.08 5.42
C LEU A 154 -15.46 2.23 6.68
N LEU A 155 -14.37 1.90 7.37
CA LEU A 155 -14.44 1.20 8.66
C LEU A 155 -15.25 2.00 9.70
N VAL A 156 -15.07 3.32 9.75
CA VAL A 156 -15.85 4.17 10.66
C VAL A 156 -17.33 4.20 10.25
N LEU A 157 -17.60 4.30 8.95
CA LEU A 157 -18.96 4.30 8.42
C LEU A 157 -19.68 2.98 8.75
N PHE A 158 -19.05 1.85 8.50
CA PHE A 158 -19.61 0.53 8.75
C PHE A 158 -19.77 0.22 10.24
N GLU A 159 -18.91 0.78 11.10
CA GLU A 159 -19.08 0.65 12.55
C GLU A 159 -20.32 1.41 13.06
N ARG A 160 -20.66 2.54 12.44
CA ARG A 160 -21.83 3.36 12.79
C ARG A 160 -23.12 2.85 12.16
N TRP A 161 -23.04 2.25 10.98
CA TRP A 161 -24.19 1.75 10.25
C TRP A 161 -24.69 0.44 10.88
N LYS A 162 -25.88 0.49 11.48
CA LYS A 162 -26.61 -0.71 11.93
C LYS A 162 -27.86 -0.90 11.08
N SER A 163 -27.94 -2.02 10.39
CA SER A 163 -29.08 -2.42 9.56
C SER A 163 -29.15 -3.95 9.40
N PRO A 164 -30.30 -4.51 9.00
CA PRO A 164 -30.40 -5.95 8.71
C PRO A 164 -29.39 -6.44 7.65
N LEU A 165 -29.04 -5.58 6.68
CA LEU A 165 -28.02 -5.89 5.67
C LEU A 165 -26.63 -6.02 6.30
N THR A 166 -26.25 -5.10 7.20
CA THR A 166 -24.96 -5.18 7.90
C THR A 166 -24.91 -6.40 8.82
N ASP A 167 -26.03 -6.79 9.43
CA ASP A 167 -26.10 -7.99 10.26
C ASP A 167 -25.89 -9.27 9.42
N PHE A 168 -26.50 -9.34 8.23
CA PHE A 168 -26.25 -10.42 7.27
C PHE A 168 -24.77 -10.53 6.89
N PHE A 169 -24.13 -9.43 6.48
CA PHE A 169 -22.71 -9.45 6.12
C PHE A 169 -21.79 -9.76 7.31
N GLN A 170 -22.16 -9.37 8.53
CA GLN A 170 -21.40 -9.69 9.74
C GLN A 170 -21.38 -11.20 10.04
N VAL A 171 -22.43 -11.96 9.71
CA VAL A 171 -22.45 -13.42 9.90
C VAL A 171 -21.32 -14.09 9.10
N TYR A 172 -21.15 -13.70 7.84
CA TYR A 172 -20.11 -14.27 6.97
C TYR A 172 -18.72 -13.67 7.21
N GLY A 173 -18.65 -12.39 7.63
CA GLY A 173 -17.39 -11.67 7.79
C GLY A 173 -16.70 -11.81 9.16
N ARG A 174 -17.36 -12.41 10.16
CA ARG A 174 -16.80 -12.57 11.53
C ARG A 174 -15.85 -13.75 11.69
N VAL A 175 -15.87 -14.70 10.76
CA VAL A 175 -14.96 -15.85 10.76
C VAL A 175 -13.82 -15.56 9.77
N PRO A 176 -12.55 -15.82 10.14
CA PRO A 176 -11.48 -15.80 9.16
C PRO A 176 -11.85 -16.75 8.03
N PHE A 177 -11.86 -16.25 6.79
CA PHE A 177 -11.64 -17.14 5.68
C PHE A 177 -10.19 -17.60 5.85
N PHE A 178 -10.03 -18.87 6.26
CA PHE A 178 -8.79 -19.63 6.52
C PHE A 178 -7.97 -19.22 7.75
#